data_AF-A0A5K0V2I2-F1
#
_entry.id   AF-A0A5K0V2I2-F1
#
_cell.length_a   1.000
_cell.length_b   1.000
_cell.length_c   1.000
_cell.angle_alpha   90.00
_cell.angle_beta   90.00
_cell.angle_gamma   90.00
#
_symmetry.space_group_name_H-M   'P 1'
#
loop_
_entity.id
_entity.type
_entity.pdbx_description
1 polymer ?
#
loop_
_entity_poly.entity_id
_entity_poly.type
_entity_poly.pdbx_seq_one_letter_code
_entity_poly.pdbx_strand_id
1 'polypeptide(L)' 'GNVVCSWGRGEDGQLGHGDAEDRLLPTVLSALNDHEIVSVTSGADHTTAYSETLAQVYSWG' A
#
# COMPACT_ATOMS: atom_id res chain seq x y z
N GLY A 1 -8.05 -3.98 13.84
CA GLY A 1 -7.90 -3.55 12.45
C GLY A 1 -6.48 -3.83 12.01
N ASN A 2 -6.30 -4.41 10.84
CA ASN A 2 -4.96 -4.52 10.25
C ASN A 2 -4.46 -3.13 9.90
N VAL A 3 -3.23 -2.81 10.30
CA VAL A 3 -2.55 -1.57 9.90
C VAL A 3 -1.60 -1.94 8.77
N VAL A 4 -1.77 -1.31 7.60
CA VAL A 4 -0.83 -1.45 6.48
C VAL A 4 0.16 -0.31 6.55
N CYS A 5 1.45 -0.64 6.48
CA CYS A 5 2.54 0.32 6.40
C CYS A 5 3.37 0.04 5.16
N SER A 6 3.92 1.09 4.56
CA SER A 6 4.84 1.04 3.42
C SER A 6 6.02 1.98 3.67
N TRP A 7 7.18 1.61 3.11
CA TRP A 7 8.44 2.34 3.20
C TRP A 7 9.41 1.84 2.12
N GLY A 8 10.47 2.59 1.85
CA GLY A 8 11.45 2.33 0.80
C GLY A 8 11.41 3.40 -0.30
N ARG A 9 11.72 2.98 -1.53
CA ARG A 9 11.67 3.80 -2.75
C ARG A 9 10.21 4.12 -3.10
N GLY A 10 9.91 5.38 -3.34
CA GLY A 10 8.56 5.88 -3.64
C GLY A 10 8.42 6.61 -4.97
N GLU A 11 9.46 6.70 -5.79
CA GLU A 11 9.49 7.51 -7.02
C GLU A 11 8.38 7.21 -8.04
N ASP A 12 7.84 5.98 -8.04
CA ASP A 12 6.72 5.59 -8.92
C ASP A 12 5.37 5.66 -8.18
N GLY A 13 5.37 5.97 -6.88
CA GLY A 13 4.16 6.00 -6.05
C GLY A 13 3.79 4.64 -5.48
N GLN A 14 4.64 3.62 -5.62
CA GLN A 14 4.41 2.24 -5.14
C GLN A 14 4.21 2.13 -3.62
N LEU A 15 4.52 3.19 -2.87
CA LEU A 15 4.23 3.28 -1.44
C LEU A 15 2.77 3.65 -1.13
N GLY A 16 2.04 4.25 -2.07
CA GLY A 16 0.59 4.46 -1.96
C GLY A 16 0.14 5.69 -1.17
N HIS A 17 1.05 6.58 -0.78
CA HIS A 17 0.73 7.73 0.07
C HIS A 17 0.20 8.97 -0.69
N GLY A 18 -0.05 8.85 -2.00
CA GLY A 18 -0.53 9.96 -2.83
C GLY A 18 0.56 10.93 -3.29
N ASP A 19 1.83 10.54 -3.14
CA ASP A 19 3.01 11.26 -3.60
C ASP A 19 4.06 10.27 -4.13
N ALA A 20 5.17 10.82 -4.65
CA ALA A 20 6.30 10.07 -5.19
C ALA A 20 7.54 10.12 -4.27
N GLU A 21 7.33 10.32 -2.96
CA GLU A 21 8.41 10.55 -2.00
C GLU A 21 8.89 9.25 -1.35
N ASP A 22 10.22 9.10 -1.26
CA ASP A 22 10.85 8.02 -0.50
C ASP A 22 10.51 8.11 0.99
N ARG A 23 10.34 6.95 1.63
CA ARG A 23 10.07 6.86 3.07
C ARG A 23 11.07 5.93 3.71
N LEU A 24 11.93 6.48 4.57
CA LEU A 24 13.01 5.70 5.20
C LEU A 24 12.53 4.86 6.40
N LEU A 25 11.31 5.10 6.88
CA LEU A 25 10.72 4.43 8.03
C LEU A 25 9.31 3.94 7.69
N PRO A 26 8.83 2.85 8.32
CA PRO A 26 7.46 2.39 8.19
C PRO A 26 6.47 3.53 8.39
N THR A 27 5.70 3.83 7.35
CA THR A 27 4.70 4.91 7.37
C THR A 27 3.33 4.30 7.14
N VAL A 28 2.35 4.71 7.94
CA VAL A 28 0.99 4.16 7.86
C VAL A 28 0.35 4.58 6.53
N LEU A 29 -0.17 3.59 5.79
CA LEU A 29 -0.94 3.79 4.58
C LEU A 29 -2.42 3.94 4.94
N SER A 30 -2.80 5.13 5.40
CA SER A 30 -4.15 5.41 5.92
C SER A 30 -5.27 5.20 4.89
N ALA A 31 -4.95 5.22 3.59
CA ALA A 31 -5.89 4.94 2.52
C ALA A 31 -6.53 3.54 2.61
N LEU A 32 -5.90 2.58 3.32
CA LEU A 32 -6.37 1.20 3.43
C LEU A 32 -7.02 0.86 4.78
N ASN A 33 -7.18 1.82 5.70
CA ASN A 33 -7.68 1.57 7.06
C ASN A 33 -9.05 0.86 7.09
N ASP A 34 -9.94 1.20 6.16
CA ASP A 34 -11.31 0.66 6.11
C ASP A 34 -11.47 -0.50 5.11
N HIS A 35 -10.36 -1.05 4.61
CA HIS A 35 -10.38 -2.04 3.53
C HIS A 35 -10.07 -3.47 3.99
N GLU A 36 -9.71 -3.68 5.26
CA GLU A 36 -9.41 -5.02 5.82
C GLU A 36 -8.50 -5.87 4.92
N ILE A 37 -7.34 -5.32 4.58
CA ILE A 37 -6.38 -5.98 3.70
C ILE A 37 -5.80 -7.23 4.38
N VAL A 38 -5.85 -8.36 3.66
CA VAL A 38 -5.33 -9.66 4.12
C VAL A 38 -4.05 -10.08 3.40
N SER A 39 -3.75 -9.48 2.25
CA SER A 39 -2.53 -9.77 1.47
C SER A 39 -2.07 -8.54 0.70
N VAL A 40 -0.75 -8.37 0.60
CA VAL A 40 -0.07 -7.32 -0.15
C VAL A 40 1.08 -7.93 -0.94
N THR A 41 1.23 -7.57 -2.21
CA THR A 41 2.38 -7.95 -3.05
C THR A 41 2.97 -6.70 -3.68
N SER A 42 4.29 -6.57 -3.67
CA SER A 42 5.00 -5.43 -4.23
C SER A 42 5.95 -5.87 -5.34
N GLY A 43 5.89 -5.16 -6.47
CA GLY A 43 6.82 -5.23 -7.58
C GLY A 43 7.91 -4.15 -7.48
N ALA A 44 8.58 -3.85 -8.60
CA ALA A 44 9.62 -2.81 -8.62
C ALA A 44 9.03 -1.39 -8.50
N ASP A 45 7.91 -1.17 -9.16
CA ASP A 45 7.26 0.12 -9.41
C ASP A 45 5.77 0.13 -9.07
N HIS A 46 5.22 -0.99 -8.60
CA HIS A 46 3.80 -1.10 -8.26
C HIS A 46 3.58 -1.98 -7.03
N THR A 47 2.40 -1.84 -6.42
CA THR A 47 1.94 -2.65 -5.31
C THR A 47 0.48 -3.02 -5.53
N THR A 48 0.11 -4.24 -5.12
CA THR A 48 -1.28 -4.72 -5.11
C THR A 48 -1.68 -5.17 -3.71
N ALA A 49 -2.95 -5.01 -3.38
CA ALA A 49 -3.53 -5.47 -2.13
C ALA A 49 -4.88 -6.15 -2.35
N TYR A 50 -5.17 -7.16 -1.54
CA TYR A 50 -6.44 -7.88 -1.57
C TYR A 50 -7.20 -7.71 -0.27
N SER A 51 -8.47 -7.29 -0.39
CA SER A 51 -9.46 -7.29 0.68
C SER A 51 -10.34 -8.53 0.55
N GLU A 52 -10.35 -9.37 1.58
CA GLU A 52 -11.24 -10.54 1.61
C GLU A 52 -12.69 -10.13 1.83
N THR A 53 -12.95 -9.13 2.67
CA THR A 53 -14.32 -8.73 3.04
C THR A 53 -15.01 -7.92 1.95
N LEU A 54 -14.26 -7.11 1.21
CA LEU A 54 -14.79 -6.40 0.04
C LEU A 54 -14.71 -7.25 -1.25
N ALA A 55 -14.00 -8.38 -1.22
CA ALA A 55 -13.69 -9.21 -2.40
C ALA A 55 -13.10 -8.37 -3.55
N GLN A 56 -12.18 -7.45 -3.22
CA GLN A 56 -11.62 -6.48 -4.15
C GLN A 56 -10.09 -6.52 -4.14
N VAL A 57 -9.51 -6.28 -5.31
CA VAL A 57 -8.08 -6.05 -5.51
C VAL A 57 -7.86 -4.56 -5.77
N TYR A 58 -6.88 -3.98 -5.08
CA TYR A 58 -6.40 -2.62 -5.28
C TYR A 58 -4.99 -2.67 -5.88
N SER A 59 -4.66 -1.68 -6.70
CA SER A 59 -3.33 -1.51 -7.27
C SER A 59 -2.93 -0.04 -7.27
N TRP A 60 -1.67 0.25 -7.00
CA TRP A 60 -1.07 1.59 -7.05
C TRP A 60 0.44 1.50 -7.32
N GLY A 61 1.08 2.66 -7.41
CA GLY A 61 2.30 2.84 -8.19
C GLY A 61 1.97 3.26 -9.62
#